data_AF-A0A248VZY9-F1
#
_entry.id   AF-A0A248VZY9-F1
#
_cell.length_a   1.000
_cell.length_b   1.000
_cell.length_c   1.000
_cell.angle_alpha   90.00
_cell.angle_beta   90.00
_cell.angle_gamma   90.00
#
_symmetry.space_group_name_H-M   'P 1'
#
loop_
_entity.id
_entity.type
_entity.pdbx_description
1 polymer ?
#
loop_
_entity_poly.entity_id
_entity_poly.type
_entity_poly.pdbx_seq_one_letter_code
_entity_poly.pdbx_strand_id
1 'polypeptide(L)'
;MSTSARRLIVGVTGASGSVIALRLLQLLQQADDWEVHLVLSPAAILNAQIELNLGREAFEPLAHRVYAHKDISASIASGSFRTEGMVIVPCSMNTLSAVAHGASSNLIARAADVVLKERRKLVLVAREAPLNLIQLRNMTAATEAGAVVFPPVPSFYLGEISFQQMVTQIAGRVLDQFGIDNPDVFRWNGIKSRA
;
A
#
# COMPACT_ATOMS: atom_id res chain seq x y z
N MET A 1 3.72 30.86 1.74
CA MET A 1 2.45 30.16 1.48
C MET A 1 2.58 28.79 2.09
N SER A 2 1.73 28.45 3.07
CA SER A 2 1.79 27.14 3.75
C SER A 2 1.47 26.05 2.73
N THR A 3 2.49 25.37 2.21
CA THR A 3 2.31 24.15 1.43
C THR A 3 1.84 23.09 2.41
N SER A 4 0.53 22.84 2.49
CA SER A 4 0.05 21.75 3.33
C SER A 4 0.61 20.45 2.76
N ALA A 5 1.40 19.72 3.55
CA ALA A 5 1.96 18.43 3.13
C ALA A 5 0.86 17.53 2.55
N ARG A 6 1.17 16.88 1.43
CA ARG A 6 0.31 15.86 0.81
C ARG A 6 0.17 14.69 1.76
N ARG A 7 -0.99 14.06 1.84
CA ARG A 7 -1.24 12.99 2.82
C ARG A 7 -1.49 11.67 2.13
N LEU A 8 -0.79 10.63 2.56
CA LEU A 8 -1.01 9.26 2.11
C LEU A 8 -1.41 8.37 3.29
N ILE A 9 -2.49 7.62 3.11
CA ILE A 9 -2.88 6.57 4.06
C ILE A 9 -2.16 5.28 3.68
N VAL A 10 -1.51 4.63 4.65
CA VAL A 10 -0.86 3.34 4.47
C VAL A 10 -1.53 2.33 5.41
N GLY A 11 -2.22 1.35 4.84
CA GLY A 11 -2.74 0.20 5.56
C GLY A 11 -1.82 -1.00 5.39
N VAL A 12 -1.37 -1.62 6.47
CA VAL A 12 -0.60 -2.87 6.42
C VAL A 12 -1.48 -4.00 6.95
N THR A 13 -1.62 -5.07 6.17
CA THR A 13 -2.53 -6.17 6.51
C THR A 13 -1.85 -7.54 6.47
N GLY A 14 -2.55 -8.56 6.96
CA GLY A 14 -2.02 -9.93 7.14
C GLY A 14 -1.92 -10.73 5.84
N ALA A 15 -1.13 -10.25 4.89
CA ALA A 15 -0.59 -11.07 3.81
C ALA A 15 0.93 -11.06 3.88
N SER A 16 1.57 -12.08 3.31
CA SER A 16 3.02 -12.11 3.18
C SER A 16 3.53 -10.95 2.34
N GLY A 17 4.75 -10.50 2.64
CA GLY A 17 5.37 -9.34 2.00
C GLY A 17 5.51 -8.15 2.94
N SER A 18 5.67 -8.37 4.25
CA SER A 18 5.88 -7.32 5.25
C SER A 18 7.08 -6.44 4.91
N VAL A 19 8.09 -7.01 4.24
CA VAL A 19 9.28 -6.30 3.75
C VAL A 19 8.93 -5.21 2.73
N ILE A 20 7.89 -5.40 1.92
CA ILE A 20 7.44 -4.43 0.92
C ILE A 20 6.80 -3.23 1.63
N ALA A 21 5.99 -3.49 2.65
CA ALA A 21 5.38 -2.43 3.47
C ALA A 21 6.44 -1.61 4.20
N LEU A 22 7.41 -2.29 4.83
CA LEU A 22 8.51 -1.64 5.53
C LEU A 22 9.34 -0.78 4.57
N ARG A 23 9.74 -1.33 3.42
CA ARG A 23 10.49 -0.59 2.41
C ARG A 23 9.70 0.59 1.86
N LEU A 24 8.40 0.43 1.58
CA LEU A 24 7.54 1.52 1.12
C LEU A 24 7.49 2.67 2.12
N LEU A 25 7.37 2.38 3.42
CA LEU A 25 7.39 3.41 4.46
C LEU A 25 8.75 4.11 4.56
N GLN A 26 9.86 3.36 4.44
CA GLN A 26 11.21 3.96 4.40
C GLN A 26 11.39 4.89 3.19
N LEU A 27 10.88 4.51 2.01
CA LEU A 27 10.93 5.36 0.83
C LEU A 27 10.04 6.60 0.99
N LEU A 28 8.87 6.47 1.62
CA LEU A 28 7.99 7.62 1.92
C LEU A 28 8.62 8.61 2.88
N GLN A 29 9.40 8.14 3.86
CA GLN A 29 10.11 9.02 4.79
C GLN A 29 11.15 9.91 4.08
N GLN A 30 11.67 9.46 2.93
CA GLN A 30 12.60 10.22 2.10
C GLN A 30 11.90 11.19 1.14
N ALA A 31 10.57 11.09 0.99
CA ALA A 31 9.81 11.95 0.11
C ALA A 31 9.39 13.23 0.85
N ASP A 32 10.08 14.33 0.55
CA ASP A 32 9.71 15.65 1.05
C ASP A 32 8.26 15.98 0.61
N ASP A 33 7.54 16.71 1.45
CA ASP A 33 6.13 17.10 1.27
C ASP A 33 5.06 16.02 1.49
N TRP A 34 5.39 14.83 2.05
CA TRP A 34 4.40 13.79 2.36
C TRP A 34 4.24 13.49 3.85
N GLU A 35 2.99 13.56 4.33
CA GLU A 35 2.56 13.10 5.66
C GLU A 35 1.94 11.69 5.55
N VAL A 36 2.48 10.75 6.33
CA VAL A 36 2.07 9.34 6.30
C VAL A 36 1.12 9.03 7.46
N HIS A 37 -0.05 8.51 7.13
CA HIS A 37 -1.09 8.07 8.06
C HIS A 37 -1.17 6.53 8.07
N LEU A 38 -0.59 5.90 9.09
CA LEU A 38 -0.40 4.46 9.16
C LEU A 38 -1.48 3.76 10.00
N VAL A 39 -1.96 2.62 9.49
CA VAL A 39 -2.77 1.66 10.24
C VAL A 39 -2.21 0.26 10.06
N LEU A 40 -1.89 -0.42 11.16
CA LEU A 40 -1.38 -1.79 11.17
C LEU A 40 -2.46 -2.74 11.69
N SER A 41 -2.88 -3.72 10.88
CA SER A 41 -3.78 -4.77 11.38
C SER A 41 -3.05 -5.70 12.36
N PRO A 42 -3.75 -6.39 13.29
CA PRO A 42 -3.12 -7.38 14.15
C PRO A 42 -2.36 -8.46 13.38
N ALA A 43 -2.94 -8.95 12.28
CA ALA A 43 -2.31 -9.96 11.43
C ALA A 43 -1.08 -9.45 10.67
N ALA A 44 -0.98 -8.14 10.38
CA ALA A 44 0.24 -7.56 9.82
C ALA A 44 1.42 -7.67 10.77
N ILE A 45 1.19 -7.46 12.07
CA ILE A 45 2.25 -7.57 13.09
C ILE A 45 2.73 -9.00 13.24
N LEU A 46 1.81 -9.97 13.23
CA LEU A 46 2.17 -11.39 13.24
C LEU A 46 3.02 -11.76 12.02
N ASN A 47 2.65 -11.29 10.83
CA ASN A 47 3.45 -11.54 9.63
C ASN A 47 4.83 -10.88 9.69
N ALA A 48 4.93 -9.64 10.19
CA ALA A 48 6.22 -8.97 10.35
C ALA A 48 7.14 -9.72 11.33
N GLN A 49 6.58 -10.27 12.41
CA GLN A 49 7.33 -11.10 13.35
C GLN A 49 7.84 -12.39 12.69
N ILE A 50 6.98 -13.07 11.92
CA ILE A 50 7.34 -14.33 11.25
C ILE A 50 8.36 -14.10 10.14
N GLU A 51 8.19 -13.05 9.33
CA GLU A 51 8.96 -12.84 8.11
C GLU A 51 10.26 -12.08 8.35
N LEU A 52 10.27 -11.17 9.33
CA LEU A 52 11.36 -10.22 9.55
C LEU A 52 11.90 -10.23 10.98
N ASN A 53 11.25 -10.95 11.90
CA ASN A 53 11.53 -10.87 13.34
C ASN A 53 11.39 -9.43 13.89
N LEU A 54 10.39 -8.68 13.39
CA LEU A 54 10.11 -7.29 13.77
C LEU A 54 8.68 -7.12 14.28
N GLY A 55 8.47 -6.20 15.22
CA GLY A 55 7.16 -5.79 15.69
C GLY A 55 6.70 -4.42 15.17
N ARG A 56 5.75 -3.81 15.88
CA ARG A 56 5.18 -2.48 15.54
C ARG A 56 6.25 -1.38 15.52
N GLU A 57 7.23 -1.50 16.41
CA GLU A 57 8.33 -0.55 16.62
C GLU A 57 9.19 -0.33 15.37
N ALA A 58 9.18 -1.25 14.41
CA ALA A 58 9.88 -1.08 13.14
C ALA A 58 9.12 -0.20 12.11
N PHE A 59 7.79 -0.08 12.26
CA PHE A 59 6.92 0.60 11.30
C PHE A 59 6.45 1.96 11.82
N GLU A 60 6.08 2.05 13.09
CA GLU A 60 5.47 3.24 13.68
C GLU A 60 6.35 4.50 13.56
N PRO A 61 7.68 4.44 13.78
CA PRO A 61 8.56 5.61 13.62
C PRO A 61 8.69 6.11 12.17
N LEU A 62 8.27 5.33 11.18
CA LEU A 62 8.30 5.71 9.76
C LEU A 62 7.02 6.46 9.34
N ALA A 63 6.07 6.67 10.25
CA ALA A 63 4.82 7.35 9.99
C ALA A 63 4.71 8.65 10.79
N HIS A 64 3.99 9.62 10.25
CA HIS A 64 3.71 10.88 10.93
C HIS A 64 2.55 10.72 11.93
N ARG A 65 1.59 9.85 11.59
CA ARG A 65 0.44 9.49 12.43
C ARG A 65 0.21 7.98 12.37
N VAL A 66 -0.02 7.38 13.53
CA VAL A 66 -0.38 5.96 13.67
C VAL A 66 -1.75 5.88 14.33
N TYR A 67 -2.64 5.08 13.76
CA TYR A 67 -3.99 4.87 14.30
C TYR A 67 -4.20 3.42 14.72
N ALA A 68 -4.99 3.23 15.78
CA ALA A 68 -5.40 1.91 16.19
C ALA A 68 -6.32 1.28 15.14
N HIS A 69 -6.16 -0.01 14.87
CA HIS A 69 -6.90 -0.73 13.83
C HIS A 69 -8.44 -0.65 13.98
N LYS A 70 -8.93 -0.47 15.21
CA LYS A 70 -10.37 -0.38 15.53
C LYS A 70 -10.87 1.05 15.75
N ASP A 71 -10.02 2.06 15.61
CA ASP A 71 -10.40 3.45 15.87
C ASP A 71 -11.16 4.06 14.68
N ILE A 72 -12.47 3.80 14.63
CA ILE A 72 -13.36 4.38 13.62
C ILE A 72 -13.60 5.89 13.79
N SER A 73 -13.07 6.51 14.84
CA SER A 73 -13.16 7.96 15.09
C SER A 73 -11.97 8.75 14.52
N ALA A 74 -10.94 8.05 14.04
CA ALA A 74 -9.77 8.64 13.43
C ALA A 74 -10.10 9.56 12.24
N SER A 75 -9.25 10.57 12.00
CA SER A 75 -9.45 11.54 10.92
C SER A 75 -9.62 10.88 9.55
N ILE A 76 -8.86 9.82 9.28
CA ILE A 76 -8.91 9.05 8.03
C ILE A 76 -10.23 8.27 7.82
N ALA A 77 -11.11 8.20 8.82
CA ALA A 77 -12.44 7.62 8.72
C ALA A 77 -13.50 8.59 8.16
N SER A 78 -13.11 9.85 7.86
CA SER A 78 -13.96 10.90 7.30
C SER A 78 -13.44 11.41 5.96
N GLY A 79 -14.35 11.61 5.00
CA GLY A 79 -14.04 12.21 3.70
C GLY A 79 -13.65 13.69 3.77
N SER A 80 -14.06 14.41 4.81
CA SER A 80 -13.65 15.81 5.02
C SER A 80 -12.15 15.97 5.29
N PHE A 81 -11.50 14.92 5.80
CA PHE A 81 -10.05 14.87 5.93
C PHE A 81 -9.42 14.57 4.56
N ARG A 82 -8.78 15.57 3.96
CA ARG A 82 -8.23 15.48 2.61
C ARG A 82 -6.92 14.70 2.58
N THR A 83 -6.87 13.70 1.71
CA THR A 83 -5.70 12.86 1.40
C THR A 83 -5.57 12.71 -0.11
N GLU A 84 -4.37 12.40 -0.59
CA GLU A 84 -4.15 12.10 -2.02
C GLU A 84 -4.62 10.68 -2.38
N GLY A 85 -4.76 9.82 -1.38
CA GLY A 85 -5.24 8.46 -1.55
C GLY A 85 -4.83 7.55 -0.41
N MET A 86 -4.84 6.25 -0.72
CA MET A 86 -4.49 5.18 0.20
C MET A 86 -3.81 4.03 -0.54
N VAL A 87 -2.81 3.43 0.10
CA VAL A 87 -2.24 2.15 -0.30
C VAL A 87 -2.48 1.13 0.82
N ILE A 88 -2.88 -0.09 0.45
CA ILE A 88 -2.89 -1.25 1.35
C ILE A 88 -1.75 -2.19 0.92
N VAL A 89 -0.71 -2.30 1.73
CA VAL A 89 0.53 -3.03 1.39
C VAL A 89 1.09 -3.80 2.58
N PRO A 90 1.26 -5.13 2.48
CA PRO A 90 0.54 -6.00 1.54
C PRO A 90 -0.97 -5.99 1.86
N CYS A 91 -1.79 -6.31 0.85
CA CYS A 91 -3.24 -6.43 0.94
C CYS A 91 -3.65 -7.91 0.99
N SER A 92 -4.22 -8.34 2.11
CA SER A 92 -4.78 -9.69 2.27
C SER A 92 -6.10 -9.85 1.53
N MET A 93 -6.40 -11.07 1.09
CA MET A 93 -7.65 -11.37 0.38
C MET A 93 -8.89 -11.09 1.25
N ASN A 94 -8.78 -11.22 2.57
CA ASN A 94 -9.83 -10.81 3.50
C ASN A 94 -10.06 -9.29 3.45
N THR A 95 -8.99 -8.48 3.47
CA THR A 95 -9.12 -7.02 3.38
C THR A 95 -9.65 -6.61 2.01
N LEU A 96 -9.15 -7.23 0.94
CA LEU A 96 -9.60 -6.98 -0.43
C LEU A 96 -11.10 -7.28 -0.57
N SER A 97 -11.58 -8.40 -0.01
CA SER A 97 -13.01 -8.73 0.07
C SER A 97 -13.80 -7.65 0.81
N ALA A 98 -13.31 -7.21 1.96
CA ALA A 98 -13.97 -6.15 2.73
C ALA A 98 -14.07 -4.83 1.94
N VAL A 99 -13.03 -4.46 1.20
CA VAL A 99 -13.05 -3.28 0.31
C VAL A 99 -14.04 -3.47 -0.83
N ALA A 100 -13.99 -4.60 -1.55
CA ALA A 100 -14.86 -4.89 -2.68
C ALA A 100 -16.35 -4.87 -2.33
N HIS A 101 -16.70 -5.21 -1.09
CA HIS A 101 -18.07 -5.24 -0.60
C HIS A 101 -18.45 -4.05 0.29
N GLY A 102 -17.60 -3.01 0.41
CA GLY A 102 -17.86 -1.84 1.26
C GLY A 102 -17.99 -2.15 2.76
N ALA A 103 -17.44 -3.27 3.21
CA ALA A 103 -17.54 -3.73 4.60
C ALA A 103 -16.56 -2.97 5.50
N SER A 104 -17.01 -1.86 6.08
CA SER A 104 -16.25 -0.98 6.98
C SER A 104 -16.08 -1.54 8.40
N SER A 105 -15.62 -2.80 8.53
CA SER A 105 -15.50 -3.53 9.81
C SER A 105 -14.34 -3.09 10.70
N ASN A 106 -13.39 -2.32 10.16
CA ASN A 106 -12.22 -1.78 10.86
C ASN A 106 -11.73 -0.50 10.16
N LEU A 107 -10.75 0.19 10.75
CA LEU A 107 -10.29 1.47 10.22
C LEU A 107 -9.65 1.37 8.83
N ILE A 108 -8.95 0.27 8.49
CA ILE A 108 -8.35 0.08 7.16
C ILE A 108 -9.45 0.01 6.10
N ALA A 109 -10.45 -0.85 6.32
CA ALA A 109 -11.57 -0.99 5.40
C ALA A 109 -12.41 0.29 5.31
N ARG A 110 -12.63 0.96 6.45
CA ARG A 110 -13.34 2.24 6.50
C ARG A 110 -12.61 3.36 5.76
N ALA A 111 -11.30 3.48 5.93
CA ALA A 111 -10.50 4.46 5.21
C ALA A 111 -10.50 4.20 3.69
N ALA A 112 -10.47 2.92 3.28
CA ALA A 112 -10.58 2.55 1.87
C ALA A 112 -11.95 2.91 1.27
N ASP A 113 -13.04 2.66 1.99
CA ASP A 113 -14.40 3.08 1.62
C ASP A 113 -14.50 4.60 1.45
N VAL A 114 -13.90 5.36 2.38
CA VAL A 114 -13.79 6.82 2.29
C VAL A 114 -12.99 7.25 1.06
N VAL A 115 -11.87 6.60 0.76
CA VAL A 115 -11.03 6.92 -0.40
C VAL A 115 -11.81 6.71 -1.70
N LEU A 116 -12.52 5.59 -1.82
CA LEU A 116 -13.33 5.28 -3.01
C LEU A 116 -14.51 6.24 -3.18
N LYS A 117 -15.29 6.50 -2.13
CA LYS A 117 -16.46 7.40 -2.24
C LYS A 117 -16.06 8.85 -2.55
N GLU A 118 -14.89 9.28 -2.11
CA GLU A 118 -14.32 10.60 -2.41
C GLU A 118 -13.57 10.64 -3.75
N ARG A 119 -13.60 9.53 -4.52
CA ARG A 119 -12.92 9.37 -5.82
C ARG A 119 -11.41 9.65 -5.76
N ARG A 120 -10.78 9.25 -4.65
CA ARG A 120 -9.32 9.32 -4.45
C ARG A 120 -8.69 8.00 -4.84
N LYS A 121 -7.38 8.01 -5.07
CA LYS A 121 -6.65 6.82 -5.51
C LYS A 121 -6.54 5.79 -4.38
N LEU A 122 -7.01 4.57 -4.64
CA LEU A 122 -6.81 3.41 -3.76
C LEU A 122 -5.94 2.37 -4.48
N VAL A 123 -4.80 1.99 -3.91
CA VAL A 123 -3.94 0.93 -4.44
C VAL A 123 -3.94 -0.26 -3.47
N LEU A 124 -4.30 -1.43 -3.98
CA LEU A 124 -4.38 -2.69 -3.22
C LEU A 124 -3.23 -3.60 -3.64
N VAL A 125 -2.20 -3.74 -2.80
CA VAL A 125 -1.05 -4.60 -3.10
C VAL A 125 -1.37 -6.07 -2.79
N ALA A 126 -2.26 -6.64 -3.61
CA ALA A 126 -2.87 -7.95 -3.43
C ALA A 126 -1.83 -9.09 -3.53
N ARG A 127 -1.57 -9.78 -2.41
CA ARG A 127 -0.60 -10.89 -2.37
C ARG A 127 -1.30 -12.21 -2.02
N GLU A 128 -1.50 -13.05 -3.03
CA GLU A 128 -2.00 -14.41 -2.91
C GLU A 128 -1.65 -15.25 -4.16
N ALA A 129 -1.41 -16.55 -3.99
CA ALA A 129 -1.29 -17.51 -5.09
C ALA A 129 -1.44 -18.96 -4.60
N PRO A 130 -2.19 -19.83 -5.30
CA PRO A 130 -3.04 -19.56 -6.46
C PRO A 130 -4.31 -18.78 -6.09
N LEU A 131 -4.95 -18.16 -7.08
CA LEU A 131 -6.20 -17.44 -6.88
C LEU A 131 -7.40 -18.34 -7.11
N ASN A 132 -8.38 -18.26 -6.21
CA ASN A 132 -9.70 -18.85 -6.42
C ASN A 132 -10.67 -17.84 -7.10
N LEU A 133 -11.80 -18.34 -7.58
CA LEU A 133 -12.80 -17.51 -8.29
C LEU A 133 -13.36 -16.36 -7.43
N ILE A 134 -13.49 -16.55 -6.11
CA ILE A 134 -14.00 -15.52 -5.20
C ILE A 134 -13.02 -14.36 -5.13
N GLN A 135 -11.72 -14.65 -4.99
CA GLN A 135 -10.66 -13.64 -4.97
C GLN A 135 -10.62 -12.87 -6.29
N LEU A 136 -10.72 -13.56 -7.42
CA LEU A 136 -10.78 -12.92 -8.75
C LEU A 136 -11.98 -12.00 -8.88
N ARG A 137 -13.19 -12.44 -8.49
CA ARG A 137 -14.39 -11.61 -8.52
C ARG A 137 -14.27 -10.38 -7.62
N ASN A 138 -13.65 -10.53 -6.45
CA ASN A 138 -13.43 -9.40 -5.55
C ASN A 138 -12.39 -8.42 -6.12
N MET A 139 -11.35 -8.92 -6.80
CA MET A 139 -10.39 -8.07 -7.51
C MET A 139 -11.07 -7.30 -8.65
N THR A 140 -11.95 -7.96 -9.40
CA THR A 140 -12.78 -7.30 -10.44
C THR A 140 -13.65 -6.22 -9.83
N ALA A 141 -14.45 -6.54 -8.81
CA ALA A 141 -15.35 -5.58 -8.16
C ALA A 141 -14.60 -4.37 -7.56
N ALA A 142 -13.45 -4.60 -6.91
CA ALA A 142 -12.62 -3.51 -6.42
C ALA A 142 -12.10 -2.61 -7.56
N THR A 143 -11.72 -3.20 -8.69
CA THR A 143 -11.26 -2.47 -9.88
C THR A 143 -12.40 -1.65 -10.50
N GLU A 144 -13.59 -2.24 -10.62
CA GLU A 144 -14.80 -1.55 -11.11
C GLU A 144 -15.22 -0.39 -10.20
N ALA A 145 -15.00 -0.51 -8.89
CA ALA A 145 -15.21 0.56 -7.93
C ALA A 145 -14.17 1.70 -8.00
N GLY A 146 -13.08 1.52 -8.77
CA GLY A 146 -12.03 2.52 -8.99
C GLY A 146 -10.73 2.28 -8.23
N ALA A 147 -10.58 1.14 -7.53
CA ALA A 147 -9.31 0.76 -6.94
C ALA A 147 -8.33 0.23 -8.00
N VAL A 148 -7.03 0.34 -7.74
CA VAL A 148 -5.97 -0.32 -8.50
C VAL A 148 -5.58 -1.60 -7.77
N VAL A 149 -5.83 -2.76 -8.38
CA VAL A 149 -5.27 -4.03 -7.89
C VAL A 149 -3.84 -4.16 -8.41
N PHE A 150 -2.86 -4.10 -7.52
CA PHE A 150 -1.43 -4.11 -7.83
C PHE A 150 -0.74 -5.33 -7.19
N PRO A 151 -0.77 -6.53 -7.79
CA PRO A 151 -0.05 -7.66 -7.22
C PRO A 151 1.48 -7.38 -7.19
N PRO A 152 2.21 -7.77 -6.13
CA PRO A 152 3.66 -7.54 -6.02
C PRO A 152 4.43 -8.57 -6.87
N VAL A 153 4.28 -8.49 -8.19
CA VAL A 153 4.94 -9.39 -9.16
C VAL A 153 6.23 -8.75 -9.65
N PRO A 154 7.41 -9.35 -9.39
CA PRO A 154 8.69 -8.79 -9.79
C PRO A 154 8.90 -8.85 -11.31
N SER A 155 9.57 -7.83 -11.84
CA SER A 155 9.98 -7.78 -13.24
C SER A 155 11.30 -8.53 -13.47
N PHE A 156 11.31 -9.49 -14.39
CA PHE A 156 12.51 -10.29 -14.68
C PHE A 156 13.49 -9.62 -15.66
N TYR A 157 13.06 -8.56 -16.36
CA TYR A 157 13.95 -7.79 -17.23
C TYR A 157 15.03 -6.99 -16.47
N LEU A 158 14.96 -6.97 -15.13
CA LEU A 158 15.96 -6.32 -14.28
C LEU A 158 17.27 -7.12 -14.21
N GLY A 159 17.28 -8.37 -14.67
CA GLY A 159 18.45 -9.24 -14.59
C GLY A 159 18.76 -9.65 -13.16
N GLU A 160 20.05 -9.78 -12.86
CA GLU A 160 20.53 -10.17 -11.54
C GLU A 160 20.51 -8.97 -10.58
N ILE A 161 19.49 -8.92 -9.72
CA ILE A 161 19.37 -7.93 -8.66
C ILE A 161 19.27 -8.61 -7.30
N SER A 162 19.73 -7.93 -6.26
CA SER A 162 19.53 -8.36 -4.88
C SER A 162 18.05 -8.39 -4.50
N PHE A 163 17.71 -9.16 -3.47
CA PHE A 163 16.38 -9.17 -2.89
C PHE A 163 15.90 -7.76 -2.48
N GLN A 164 16.78 -6.94 -1.91
CA GLN A 164 16.45 -5.57 -1.49
C GLN A 164 16.16 -4.65 -2.68
N GLN A 165 16.88 -4.81 -3.79
CA GLN A 165 16.59 -4.08 -5.03
C GLN A 165 15.24 -4.52 -5.61
N MET A 166 14.90 -5.81 -5.57
CA MET A 166 13.59 -6.30 -6.02
C MET A 166 12.44 -5.72 -5.17
N VAL A 167 12.59 -5.73 -3.85
CA VAL A 167 11.61 -5.13 -2.93
C VAL A 167 11.49 -3.63 -3.17
N THR A 168 12.61 -2.93 -3.36
CA THR A 168 12.64 -1.49 -3.67
C THR A 168 11.93 -1.19 -4.98
N GLN A 169 12.16 -2.00 -6.03
CA GLN A 169 11.45 -1.86 -7.30
C GLN A 169 9.94 -2.00 -7.11
N ILE A 170 9.47 -3.01 -6.39
CA ILE A 170 8.03 -3.21 -6.15
C ILE A 170 7.44 -2.03 -5.36
N ALA A 171 8.06 -1.68 -4.22
CA ALA A 171 7.61 -0.60 -3.36
C ALA A 171 7.58 0.75 -4.10
N GLY A 172 8.63 1.06 -4.86
CA GLY A 172 8.70 2.28 -5.63
C GLY A 172 7.69 2.32 -6.79
N ARG A 173 7.43 1.20 -7.47
CA ARG A 173 6.37 1.12 -8.50
C ARG A 173 4.96 1.27 -7.92
N VAL A 174 4.75 0.93 -6.64
CA VAL A 174 3.52 1.25 -5.91
C VAL A 174 3.45 2.76 -5.63
N LEU A 175 4.55 3.38 -5.20
CA LEU A 175 4.65 4.82 -4.96
C LEU A 175 4.48 5.67 -6.23
N ASP A 176 4.90 5.18 -7.39
CA ASP A 176 4.62 5.79 -8.70
C ASP A 176 3.14 6.08 -8.92
N GLN A 177 2.25 5.23 -8.38
CA GLN A 177 0.81 5.45 -8.51
C GLN A 177 0.38 6.78 -7.88
N PHE A 178 1.10 7.27 -6.87
CA PHE A 178 0.80 8.54 -6.20
C PHE A 178 1.67 9.70 -6.71
N GLY A 179 2.46 9.49 -7.77
CA GLY A 179 3.39 10.49 -8.29
C GLY A 179 4.56 10.75 -7.35
N ILE A 180 4.93 9.77 -6.52
CA ILE A 180 6.07 9.82 -5.62
C ILE A 180 7.24 9.15 -6.33
N ASP A 181 8.15 9.95 -6.86
CA ASP A 181 9.31 9.44 -7.58
C ASP A 181 10.39 8.93 -6.61
N ASN A 182 11.10 7.90 -7.02
CA ASN A 182 12.20 7.32 -6.27
C ASN A 182 13.36 6.99 -7.21
N PRO A 183 14.58 7.53 -6.97
CA PRO A 183 15.71 7.37 -7.88
C PRO A 183 16.24 5.93 -7.95
N ASP A 184 15.96 5.08 -6.95
CA ASP A 184 16.38 3.68 -6.92
C ASP A 184 15.48 2.76 -7.76
N VAL A 185 14.37 3.28 -8.30
CA VAL A 185 13.46 2.54 -9.17
C VAL A 185 13.99 2.55 -10.59
N PHE A 186 14.27 1.36 -11.13
CA PHE A 186 14.65 1.21 -12.51
C PHE A 186 13.49 1.62 -13.45
N ARG A 187 13.77 2.57 -14.35
CA ARG A 187 12.87 3.07 -15.39
C ARG A 187 13.22 2.46 -16.74
N TRP A 188 12.27 1.74 -17.34
CA TRP A 188 12.45 1.16 -18.68
C TRP A 188 12.37 2.24 -19.76
N ASN A 189 13.43 2.41 -20.55
CA ASN A 189 13.53 3.41 -21.63
C ASN A 189 13.43 2.79 -23.05
N GLY A 190 12.97 1.55 -23.16
CA GLY A 190 12.99 0.80 -24.41
C GLY A 190 14.38 0.27 -24.77
N ILE A 191 14.42 -0.63 -25.76
CA ILE A 191 15.67 -1.11 -26.35
C ILE A 191 16.02 -0.13 -27.47
N LYS A 192 17.14 0.60 -27.38
CA LYS A 192 17.66 1.35 -28.52
C LYS A 192 17.99 0.31 -29.61
N SER A 193 17.38 0.44 -30.78
CA SER A 193 17.68 -0.43 -31.93
C SER A 193 19.19 -0.47 -32.15
N ARG A 194 19.77 -1.68 -32.21
CA ARG A 194 21.15 -1.84 -32.68
C ARG A 194 21.18 -1.33 -34.13
N ALA A 195 21.86 -0.22 -34.36
CA ALA A 195 22.31 0.16 -35.70
C ALA A 195 23.42 -0.78 -36.13
#